data_AF-A0A3D5GP83-F1
#
_entry.id   AF-A0A3D5GP83-F1
#
_cell.length_a   1.000
_cell.length_b   1.000
_cell.length_c   1.000
_cell.angle_alpha   90.00
_cell.angle_beta   90.00
_cell.angle_gamma   90.00
#
_symmetry.space_group_name_H-M   'P 1'
#
loop_
_entity.id
_entity.type
_entity.pdbx_description
1 polymer ?
#
loop_
_entity_poly.entity_id
_entity_poly.type
_entity_poly.pdbx_seq_one_letter_code
_entity_poly.pdbx_strand_id
1 'polypeptide(L)'
;MVEGNVLERNSVGAFLMYSTDLTMADNVFRSNRGPSGYGLGLKDVDGLVVSGNRFVENRVGLYADNSPSRVDLYHHLESNVFAFNNIGALLGSTVARNVFTGNAFIDNGVQVSSDSTGGLLNNEWSYEGIGNYWSDFAGFDADRDGIGDIAYEIDNLFTDLIERYPEIAFFSGTPAAQAVDMASKTFPSLRPEPLLTDNSPLIRVPSLPPAPMAGGTSSHVLVFPLSLGLLLAALIVMVGGRFRVSEQVTSGGTR
;
A
#
# COMPACT_ATOMS: atom_id res chain seq x y z
N MET A 1 17.47 11.45 12.04
CA MET A 1 16.74 10.20 12.31
C MET A 1 15.33 10.54 12.74
N VAL A 2 14.33 9.91 12.12
CA VAL A 2 12.92 9.94 12.52
C VAL A 2 12.46 8.49 12.62
N GLU A 3 12.12 8.05 13.83
CA GLU A 3 11.84 6.62 14.07
C GLU A 3 10.69 6.35 15.03
N GLY A 4 10.04 5.19 14.85
CA GLY A 4 9.02 4.69 15.78
C GLY A 4 7.73 5.51 15.87
N ASN A 5 7.45 6.36 14.88
CA ASN A 5 6.27 7.23 14.88
C ASN A 5 5.08 6.60 14.17
N VAL A 6 3.86 7.04 14.53
CA VAL A 6 2.62 6.71 13.80
C VAL A 6 2.04 7.99 13.20
N LEU A 7 2.03 8.08 11.87
CA LEU A 7 1.52 9.20 11.08
C LEU A 7 0.26 8.75 10.34
N GLU A 8 -0.89 8.94 10.97
CA GLU A 8 -2.18 8.41 10.52
C GLU A 8 -3.20 9.51 10.17
N ARG A 9 -3.99 9.30 9.11
CA ARG A 9 -5.13 10.16 8.69
C ARG A 9 -4.77 11.62 8.41
N ASN A 10 -3.58 11.85 7.86
CA ASN A 10 -3.15 13.16 7.40
C ASN A 10 -3.41 13.35 5.90
N SER A 11 -3.37 14.60 5.45
CA SER A 11 -3.27 14.92 4.02
C SER A 11 -1.95 14.42 3.43
N VAL A 12 -0.88 14.50 4.23
CA VAL A 12 0.47 14.00 3.98
C VAL A 12 1.03 13.55 5.33
N GLY A 13 1.56 12.33 5.44
CA GLY A 13 2.15 11.81 6.67
C GLY A 13 3.41 12.58 7.05
N ALA A 14 4.46 12.45 6.25
CA ALA A 14 5.66 13.29 6.33
C ALA A 14 6.05 13.79 4.94
N PHE A 15 6.60 15.00 4.88
CA PHE A 15 7.16 15.55 3.66
C PHE A 15 8.55 16.11 3.96
N LEU A 16 9.57 15.54 3.34
CA LEU A 16 10.97 15.94 3.48
C LEU A 16 11.36 16.82 2.30
N MET A 17 12.01 17.94 2.59
CA MET A 17 12.39 18.92 1.57
C MET A 17 13.82 19.40 1.79
N TYR A 18 14.62 19.52 0.72
CA TYR A 18 15.91 20.21 0.73
C TYR A 18 16.86 19.73 1.85
N SER A 19 16.98 18.42 1.99
CA SER A 19 17.66 17.79 3.13
C SER A 19 18.63 16.71 2.67
N THR A 20 19.66 16.43 3.46
CA THR A 20 20.67 15.42 3.16
C THR A 20 20.91 14.52 4.38
N ASP A 21 21.27 13.27 4.15
CA ASP A 21 21.67 12.29 5.18
C ASP A 21 20.62 12.09 6.28
N LEU A 22 19.38 11.83 5.83
CA LEU A 22 18.26 11.52 6.72
C LEU A 22 18.03 10.01 6.79
N THR A 23 17.46 9.59 7.91
CA THR A 23 17.00 8.21 8.10
C THR A 23 15.57 8.25 8.62
N MET A 24 14.69 7.52 7.94
CA MET A 24 13.30 7.25 8.31
C MET A 24 13.22 5.77 8.66
N ALA A 25 13.05 5.41 9.93
CA ALA A 25 13.05 4.01 10.34
C ALA A 25 11.83 3.61 11.17
N ASP A 26 11.28 2.41 10.94
CA ASP A 26 10.26 1.82 11.80
C ASP A 26 9.02 2.71 12.08
N ASN A 27 8.70 3.62 11.16
CA ASN A 27 7.50 4.46 11.26
C ASN A 27 6.30 3.77 10.59
N VAL A 28 5.09 4.15 11.02
CA VAL A 28 3.83 3.71 10.43
C VAL A 28 3.13 4.91 9.78
N PHE A 29 3.04 4.91 8.46
CA PHE A 29 2.26 5.86 7.67
C PHE A 29 0.95 5.20 7.26
N ARG A 30 -0.16 5.61 7.89
CA ARG A 30 -1.44 4.91 7.71
C ARG A 30 -2.57 5.82 7.25
N SER A 31 -3.38 5.37 6.30
CA SER A 31 -4.64 6.04 5.99
C SER A 31 -4.47 7.54 5.65
N ASN A 32 -3.32 7.95 5.10
CA ASN A 32 -3.12 9.32 4.65
C ASN A 32 -3.81 9.49 3.29
N ARG A 33 -4.80 10.39 3.23
CA ARG A 33 -5.76 10.53 2.12
C ARG A 33 -5.97 12.00 1.79
N GLY A 34 -6.56 12.28 0.63
CA GLY A 34 -6.77 13.64 0.11
C GLY A 34 -6.15 13.81 -1.27
N PRO A 35 -6.07 15.04 -1.81
CA PRO A 35 -5.49 15.31 -3.12
C PRO A 35 -4.05 14.79 -3.27
N SER A 36 -3.23 14.98 -2.23
CA SER A 36 -1.87 14.41 -2.16
C SER A 36 -1.91 12.99 -1.59
N GLY A 37 -2.30 12.84 -0.31
CA GLY A 37 -2.44 11.54 0.36
C GLY A 37 -1.16 10.72 0.41
N TYR A 38 0.00 11.38 0.54
CA TYR A 38 1.32 10.75 0.63
C TYR A 38 1.56 10.19 2.03
N GLY A 39 2.11 8.98 2.13
CA GLY A 39 2.71 8.49 3.37
C GLY A 39 3.99 9.27 3.67
N LEU A 40 5.01 9.06 2.84
CA LEU A 40 6.24 9.85 2.82
C LEU A 40 6.38 10.54 1.46
N GLY A 41 6.48 11.87 1.46
CA GLY A 41 6.82 12.66 0.27
C GLY A 41 8.25 13.19 0.35
N LEU A 42 8.95 13.17 -0.78
CA LEU A 42 10.33 13.67 -0.91
C LEU A 42 10.39 14.74 -1.99
N LYS A 43 11.10 15.82 -1.69
CA LYS A 43 11.47 16.84 -2.68
C LYS A 43 12.89 17.32 -2.45
N ASP A 44 13.77 17.10 -3.43
CA ASP A 44 15.16 17.52 -3.35
C ASP A 44 15.86 17.00 -2.07
N VAL A 45 15.68 15.71 -1.78
CA VAL A 45 16.32 15.02 -0.65
C VAL A 45 17.44 14.14 -1.18
N ASP A 46 18.59 14.10 -0.50
CA ASP A 46 19.76 13.31 -0.88
C ASP A 46 20.23 12.38 0.25
N GLY A 47 20.77 11.20 -0.06
CA GLY A 47 21.37 10.30 0.93
C GLY A 47 20.37 9.73 1.97
N LEU A 48 19.09 9.64 1.62
CA LEU A 48 18.03 9.10 2.47
C LEU A 48 18.13 7.57 2.64
N VAL A 49 18.01 7.12 3.88
CA VAL A 49 17.72 5.73 4.22
C VAL A 49 16.28 5.60 4.73
N VAL A 50 15.49 4.72 4.12
CA VAL A 50 14.12 4.40 4.50
C VAL A 50 14.07 2.93 4.85
N SER A 51 13.98 2.59 6.14
CA SER A 51 14.09 1.19 6.58
C SER A 51 12.99 0.74 7.55
N GLY A 52 12.42 -0.45 7.37
CA GLY A 52 11.46 -1.02 8.32
C GLY A 52 10.11 -0.28 8.47
N ASN A 53 9.84 0.71 7.61
CA ASN A 53 8.62 1.51 7.69
C ASN A 53 7.42 0.76 7.11
N ARG A 54 6.22 1.18 7.51
CA ARG A 54 4.94 0.63 7.05
C ARG A 54 4.10 1.72 6.42
N PHE A 55 3.93 1.64 5.12
CA PHE A 55 3.06 2.48 4.32
C PHE A 55 1.77 1.70 4.01
N VAL A 56 0.73 1.93 4.81
CA VAL A 56 -0.50 1.13 4.78
C VAL A 56 -1.73 2.00 4.48
N GLU A 57 -2.56 1.60 3.53
CA GLU A 57 -3.83 2.27 3.22
C GLU A 57 -3.68 3.78 2.88
N ASN A 58 -2.56 4.23 2.31
CA ASN A 58 -2.41 5.61 1.84
C ASN A 58 -2.95 5.76 0.41
N ARG A 59 -3.17 6.99 -0.05
CA ARG A 59 -3.36 7.21 -1.51
C ARG A 59 -2.07 6.82 -2.23
N VAL A 60 -0.93 7.29 -1.74
CA VAL A 60 0.39 6.95 -2.26
C VAL A 60 1.29 6.67 -1.07
N GLY A 61 1.96 5.50 -1.03
CA GLY A 61 2.83 5.13 0.07
C GLY A 61 4.08 6.01 0.15
N LEU A 62 4.90 5.95 -0.90
CA LEU A 62 6.06 6.82 -1.12
C LEU A 62 5.84 7.69 -2.36
N TYR A 63 6.09 8.99 -2.23
CA TYR A 63 6.20 9.91 -3.36
C TYR A 63 7.61 10.52 -3.39
N ALA A 64 8.23 10.54 -4.56
CA ALA A 64 9.54 11.17 -4.74
C ALA A 64 9.54 12.13 -5.93
N ASP A 65 10.09 13.31 -5.72
CA ASP A 65 10.35 14.32 -6.75
C ASP A 65 11.82 14.79 -6.64
N ASN A 66 12.56 14.69 -7.75
CA ASN A 66 13.98 15.06 -7.85
C ASN A 66 14.83 14.61 -6.64
N SER A 67 14.68 13.36 -6.23
CA SER A 67 15.23 12.81 -4.98
C SER A 67 15.82 11.41 -5.23
N PRO A 68 17.15 11.22 -5.25
CA PRO A 68 18.21 12.21 -5.05
C PRO A 68 18.26 13.32 -6.10
N SER A 69 18.52 14.54 -5.65
CA SER A 69 18.81 15.70 -6.50
C SER A 69 20.26 15.68 -7.00
N ARG A 70 21.16 15.09 -6.20
CA ARG A 70 22.58 14.91 -6.51
C ARG A 70 22.83 13.62 -7.28
N VAL A 71 23.81 13.66 -8.19
CA VAL A 71 24.14 12.55 -9.09
C VAL A 71 25.06 11.49 -8.45
N ASP A 72 25.74 11.86 -7.37
CA ASP A 72 26.72 11.03 -6.65
C ASP A 72 26.14 10.34 -5.41
N LEU A 73 24.86 10.55 -5.13
CA LEU A 73 24.18 10.01 -3.95
C LEU A 73 23.03 9.10 -4.35
N TYR A 74 22.79 8.11 -3.49
CA TYR A 74 21.76 7.11 -3.62
C TYR A 74 20.83 7.17 -2.41
N HIS A 75 19.58 6.76 -2.62
CA HIS A 75 18.67 6.43 -1.53
C HIS A 75 18.59 4.93 -1.37
N HIS A 76 18.45 4.50 -0.12
CA HIS A 76 18.32 3.09 0.24
C HIS A 76 16.96 2.87 0.89
N LEU A 77 16.11 2.12 0.20
CA LEU A 77 14.78 1.74 0.66
C LEU A 77 14.78 0.25 0.94
N GLU A 78 14.83 -0.08 2.22
CA GLU A 78 15.15 -1.42 2.68
C GLU A 78 14.09 -1.97 3.63
N SER A 79 13.63 -3.20 3.41
CA SER A 79 12.76 -3.88 4.39
C SER A 79 11.47 -3.12 4.78
N ASN A 80 10.94 -2.27 3.89
CA ASN A 80 9.68 -1.55 4.13
C ASN A 80 8.47 -2.35 3.65
N VAL A 81 7.30 -1.99 4.15
CA VAL A 81 6.01 -2.54 3.72
C VAL A 81 5.22 -1.47 3.01
N PHE A 82 4.82 -1.73 1.78
CA PHE A 82 3.85 -0.95 1.02
C PHE A 82 2.61 -1.81 0.81
N ALA A 83 1.58 -1.60 1.64
CA ALA A 83 0.39 -2.46 1.60
C ALA A 83 -0.91 -1.68 1.43
N PHE A 84 -1.80 -2.16 0.54
CA PHE A 84 -3.15 -1.63 0.34
C PHE A 84 -3.21 -0.13 0.03
N ASN A 85 -2.14 0.44 -0.52
CA ASN A 85 -2.14 1.82 -1.00
C ASN A 85 -2.80 1.87 -2.39
N ASN A 86 -3.31 3.04 -2.83
CA ASN A 86 -3.73 3.13 -4.23
C ASN A 86 -2.52 3.01 -5.16
N ILE A 87 -1.39 3.61 -4.77
CA ILE A 87 -0.08 3.44 -5.41
C ILE A 87 0.96 3.15 -4.31
N GLY A 88 1.74 2.08 -4.43
CA GLY A 88 2.79 1.74 -3.45
C GLY A 88 3.89 2.80 -3.44
N ALA A 89 4.55 2.99 -4.58
CA ALA A 89 5.51 4.08 -4.81
C ALA A 89 5.19 4.85 -6.11
N LEU A 90 5.21 6.19 -6.03
CA LEU A 90 5.06 7.09 -7.17
C LEU A 90 6.34 7.92 -7.32
N LEU A 91 7.11 7.63 -8.37
CA LEU A 91 8.39 8.29 -8.63
C LEU A 91 8.25 9.31 -9.77
N GLY A 92 8.71 10.54 -9.57
CA GLY A 92 8.78 11.53 -10.64
C GLY A 92 9.70 11.09 -11.79
N SER A 93 9.51 11.66 -12.98
CA SER A 93 10.17 11.26 -14.22
C SER A 93 11.69 11.37 -14.20
N THR A 94 12.21 12.23 -13.32
CA THR A 94 13.65 12.49 -13.15
C THR A 94 14.26 11.72 -11.97
N VAL A 95 13.43 10.99 -11.21
CA VAL A 95 13.88 10.25 -10.04
C VAL A 95 14.68 9.03 -10.48
N ALA A 96 15.92 8.96 -10.04
CA ALA A 96 16.88 7.90 -10.35
C ALA A 96 17.67 7.58 -9.07
N ARG A 97 18.49 6.52 -9.06
CA ARG A 97 19.42 6.21 -7.94
C ARG A 97 18.73 5.95 -6.60
N ASN A 98 17.52 5.39 -6.62
CA ASN A 98 16.89 4.80 -5.45
C ASN A 98 17.07 3.28 -5.55
N VAL A 99 17.59 2.67 -4.48
CA VAL A 99 17.81 1.24 -4.36
C VAL A 99 16.70 0.65 -3.48
N PHE A 100 15.84 -0.17 -4.08
CA PHE A 100 14.76 -0.87 -3.40
C PHE A 100 15.15 -2.34 -3.23
N THR A 101 15.34 -2.78 -1.98
CA THR A 101 15.68 -4.17 -1.67
C THR A 101 14.98 -4.66 -0.39
N GLY A 102 14.56 -5.92 -0.38
CA GLY A 102 13.90 -6.53 0.77
C GLY A 102 12.54 -5.93 1.15
N ASN A 103 11.97 -5.05 0.33
CA ASN A 103 10.66 -4.47 0.61
C ASN A 103 9.53 -5.46 0.27
N ALA A 104 8.35 -5.22 0.82
CA ALA A 104 7.14 -5.97 0.50
C ALA A 104 6.07 -5.03 -0.10
N PHE A 105 5.75 -5.23 -1.37
CA PHE A 105 4.67 -4.57 -2.09
C PHE A 105 3.45 -5.49 -2.14
N ILE A 106 2.46 -5.21 -1.29
CA ILE A 106 1.34 -6.11 -1.01
C ILE A 106 0.02 -5.43 -1.37
N ASP A 107 -0.64 -5.95 -2.41
CA ASP A 107 -2.02 -5.62 -2.79
C ASP A 107 -2.28 -4.10 -2.89
N ASN A 108 -1.28 -3.37 -3.40
CA ASN A 108 -1.50 -2.00 -3.81
C ASN A 108 -2.32 -1.98 -5.11
N GLY A 109 -3.12 -0.93 -5.32
CA GLY A 109 -3.86 -0.78 -6.59
C GLY A 109 -2.92 -0.72 -7.80
N VAL A 110 -1.78 -0.05 -7.62
CA VAL A 110 -0.61 -0.09 -8.49
C VAL A 110 0.62 -0.25 -7.60
N GLN A 111 1.48 -1.24 -7.84
CA GLN A 111 2.66 -1.49 -6.99
C GLN A 111 3.62 -0.29 -7.05
N VAL A 112 4.04 0.07 -8.26
CA VAL A 112 4.92 1.21 -8.54
C VAL A 112 4.45 1.89 -9.81
N SER A 113 4.46 3.22 -9.81
CA SER A 113 4.19 4.03 -10.99
C SER A 113 5.19 5.18 -11.08
N SER A 114 5.34 5.73 -12.28
CA SER A 114 5.93 7.04 -12.46
C SER A 114 4.95 7.97 -13.19
N ASP A 115 5.19 9.27 -13.09
CA ASP A 115 4.47 10.27 -13.89
C ASP A 115 4.98 10.33 -15.35
N SER A 116 6.07 9.61 -15.68
CA SER A 116 6.48 9.28 -17.05
C SER A 116 7.23 7.95 -17.15
N THR A 117 7.45 7.46 -18.37
CA THR A 117 8.22 6.23 -18.68
C THR A 117 9.65 6.20 -18.11
N GLY A 118 10.30 7.34 -17.88
CA GLY A 118 11.74 7.41 -17.61
C GLY A 118 12.15 7.25 -16.13
N GLY A 119 11.26 7.54 -15.19
CA GLY A 119 11.62 7.57 -13.76
C GLY A 119 12.02 6.19 -13.26
N LEU A 120 11.23 5.16 -13.56
CA LEU A 120 11.42 3.83 -12.97
C LEU A 120 12.68 3.09 -13.44
N LEU A 121 13.06 3.29 -14.71
CA LEU A 121 14.20 2.63 -15.37
C LEU A 121 15.55 2.97 -14.75
N ASN A 122 15.67 4.15 -14.13
CA ASN A 122 16.92 4.64 -13.56
C ASN A 122 17.05 4.36 -12.05
N ASN A 123 16.21 3.47 -11.52
CA ASN A 123 16.26 3.01 -10.13
C ASN A 123 16.62 1.52 -10.09
N GLU A 124 17.16 1.09 -8.95
CA GLU A 124 17.56 -0.29 -8.72
C GLU A 124 16.49 -0.99 -7.89
N TRP A 125 16.01 -2.13 -8.40
CA TRP A 125 14.93 -2.90 -7.76
C TRP A 125 15.40 -4.19 -7.13
N SER A 126 16.73 -4.38 -7.09
CA SER A 126 17.41 -5.46 -6.41
C SER A 126 18.81 -5.00 -6.07
N TYR A 127 19.33 -5.40 -4.91
CA TYR A 127 20.68 -5.11 -4.48
C TYR A 127 21.35 -6.38 -3.97
N GLU A 128 22.58 -6.64 -4.42
CA GLU A 128 23.37 -7.82 -4.03
C GLU A 128 22.60 -9.16 -4.15
N GLY A 129 21.77 -9.30 -5.19
CA GLY A 129 20.97 -10.51 -5.44
C GLY A 129 19.71 -10.62 -4.60
N ILE A 130 19.31 -9.56 -3.89
CA ILE A 130 18.09 -9.51 -3.09
C ILE A 130 17.18 -8.41 -3.66
N GLY A 131 16.06 -8.82 -4.25
CA GLY A 131 15.00 -7.97 -4.75
C GLY A 131 13.91 -7.69 -3.70
N ASN A 132 12.70 -7.45 -4.18
CA ASN A 132 11.53 -7.15 -3.37
C ASN A 132 10.49 -8.26 -3.48
N TYR A 133 9.61 -8.36 -2.49
CA TYR A 133 8.42 -9.18 -2.57
C TYR A 133 7.30 -8.40 -3.26
N TRP A 134 6.64 -9.03 -4.23
CA TRP A 134 5.52 -8.47 -4.98
C TRP A 134 4.33 -9.43 -4.89
N SER A 135 3.19 -8.99 -4.38
CA SER A 135 2.05 -9.90 -4.18
C SER A 135 1.42 -10.41 -5.49
N ASP A 136 1.68 -9.73 -6.60
CA ASP A 136 1.27 -10.09 -7.95
C ASP A 136 2.36 -10.81 -8.76
N PHE A 137 3.51 -11.10 -8.16
CA PHE A 137 4.53 -11.93 -8.79
C PHE A 137 4.06 -13.40 -8.88
N ALA A 138 3.91 -13.87 -10.11
CA ALA A 138 3.52 -15.23 -10.43
C ALA A 138 4.72 -16.08 -10.90
N GLY A 139 5.89 -15.87 -10.30
CA GLY A 139 7.09 -16.66 -10.57
C GLY A 139 7.18 -17.94 -9.75
N PHE A 140 8.29 -18.64 -9.93
CA PHE A 140 8.61 -19.88 -9.22
C PHE A 140 10.06 -19.85 -8.74
N ASP A 141 10.37 -20.74 -7.80
CA ASP A 141 11.68 -20.92 -7.18
C ASP A 141 11.96 -22.42 -7.13
N ALA A 142 12.73 -22.89 -8.10
CA ALA A 142 13.00 -24.30 -8.32
C ALA A 142 14.15 -24.82 -7.43
N ASP A 143 15.13 -23.98 -7.13
CA ASP A 143 16.30 -24.34 -6.32
C ASP A 143 16.09 -24.13 -4.80
N ARG A 144 15.02 -23.44 -4.44
CA ARG A 144 14.51 -23.18 -3.08
C ARG A 144 15.39 -22.25 -2.27
N ASP A 145 16.05 -21.29 -2.92
CA ASP A 145 16.84 -20.27 -2.24
C ASP A 145 15.99 -19.10 -1.70
N GLY A 146 14.70 -19.03 -2.07
CA GLY A 146 13.75 -17.99 -1.66
C GLY A 146 13.65 -16.80 -2.61
N ILE A 147 14.42 -16.81 -3.70
CA ILE A 147 14.43 -15.84 -4.79
C ILE A 147 13.74 -16.48 -6.02
N GLY A 148 13.02 -15.68 -6.80
CA GLY A 148 12.38 -16.16 -8.01
C GLY A 148 13.38 -16.39 -9.14
N ASP A 149 13.21 -17.52 -9.85
CA ASP A 149 14.00 -17.91 -11.03
C ASP A 149 13.74 -17.04 -12.26
N ILE A 150 12.69 -16.20 -12.21
CA ILE A 150 12.34 -15.26 -13.28
C ILE A 150 12.25 -13.85 -12.71
N ALA A 151 12.62 -12.87 -13.52
CA ALA A 151 12.49 -11.47 -13.14
C ALA A 151 11.02 -11.08 -12.95
N TYR A 152 10.77 -10.18 -12.00
CA TYR A 152 9.51 -9.45 -11.91
C TYR A 152 9.62 -8.19 -12.77
N GLU A 153 8.62 -7.95 -13.62
CA GLU A 153 8.60 -6.82 -14.55
C GLU A 153 7.27 -6.07 -14.45
N ILE A 154 7.34 -4.74 -14.52
CA ILE A 154 6.16 -3.91 -14.76
C ILE A 154 6.21 -3.42 -16.20
N ASP A 155 5.37 -4.02 -17.04
CA ASP A 155 5.22 -3.75 -18.47
C ASP A 155 3.78 -3.31 -18.78
N ASN A 156 3.46 -2.02 -18.59
CA ASN A 156 2.10 -1.55 -18.84
C ASN A 156 1.91 -1.13 -20.31
N LEU A 157 1.41 -2.05 -21.14
CA LEU A 157 1.07 -1.79 -22.54
C LEU A 157 0.03 -0.67 -22.65
N PHE A 158 -0.97 -0.64 -21.78
CA PHE A 158 -1.97 0.41 -21.84
C PHE A 158 -1.39 1.79 -21.54
N THR A 159 -0.43 1.91 -20.60
CA THR A 159 0.31 3.15 -20.35
C THR A 159 1.12 3.59 -21.57
N ASP A 160 1.84 2.67 -22.21
CA ASP A 160 2.57 2.96 -23.47
C ASP A 160 1.62 3.41 -24.60
N LEU A 161 0.41 2.84 -24.66
CA LEU A 161 -0.61 3.30 -25.60
C LEU A 161 -1.16 4.70 -25.25
N ILE A 162 -1.30 5.06 -23.97
CA ILE A 162 -1.70 6.42 -23.57
C ILE A 162 -0.65 7.44 -24.00
N GLU A 163 0.64 7.12 -23.86
CA GLU A 163 1.72 8.01 -24.30
C GLU A 163 1.66 8.29 -25.80
N ARG A 164 1.29 7.28 -26.60
CA ARG A 164 1.14 7.42 -28.06
C ARG A 164 -0.19 8.05 -28.48
N TYR A 165 -1.26 7.79 -27.72
CA TYR A 165 -2.65 8.18 -28.02
C TYR A 165 -3.34 8.73 -26.77
N PRO A 166 -3.05 9.98 -26.36
CA PRO A 166 -3.55 10.54 -25.10
C PRO A 166 -5.08 10.49 -24.94
N GLU A 167 -5.84 10.48 -26.04
CA GLU A 167 -7.29 10.35 -26.06
C GLU A 167 -7.82 9.07 -25.39
N ILE A 168 -7.02 8.00 -25.32
CA ILE A 168 -7.45 6.74 -24.71
C ILE A 168 -7.28 6.74 -23.19
N ALA A 169 -6.64 7.76 -22.60
CA ALA A 169 -6.46 7.87 -21.15
C ALA A 169 -7.78 7.80 -20.38
N PHE A 170 -8.90 8.19 -21.02
CA PHE A 170 -10.24 8.04 -20.47
C PHE A 170 -10.61 6.59 -20.13
N PHE A 171 -10.03 5.60 -20.82
CA PHE A 171 -10.30 4.18 -20.58
C PHE A 171 -9.44 3.58 -19.46
N SER A 172 -8.58 4.37 -18.80
CA SER A 172 -7.77 3.94 -17.66
C SER A 172 -8.63 3.33 -16.55
N GLY A 173 -8.27 2.13 -16.10
CA GLY A 173 -9.00 1.40 -15.06
C GLY A 173 -10.32 0.78 -15.50
N THR A 174 -10.67 0.82 -16.79
CA THR A 174 -11.84 0.09 -17.33
C THR A 174 -11.50 -1.37 -17.62
N PRO A 175 -12.50 -2.26 -17.72
CA PRO A 175 -12.28 -3.65 -18.17
C PRO A 175 -11.61 -3.75 -19.54
N ALA A 176 -11.79 -2.75 -20.41
CA ALA A 176 -11.12 -2.71 -21.72
C ALA A 176 -9.60 -2.53 -21.57
N ALA A 177 -9.15 -1.63 -20.70
CA ALA A 177 -7.72 -1.45 -20.41
C ALA A 177 -7.11 -2.73 -19.81
N GLN A 178 -7.82 -3.38 -18.88
CA GLN A 178 -7.38 -4.66 -18.31
C GLN A 178 -7.25 -5.76 -19.37
N ALA A 179 -8.16 -5.81 -20.35
CA ALA A 179 -8.09 -6.78 -21.44
C ALA A 179 -6.86 -6.56 -22.34
N VAL A 180 -6.45 -5.30 -22.56
CA VAL A 180 -5.23 -4.96 -23.30
C VAL A 180 -3.99 -5.46 -22.55
N ASP A 181 -3.91 -5.21 -21.25
CA ASP A 181 -2.78 -5.68 -20.43
C ASP A 181 -2.76 -7.22 -20.31
N MET A 182 -3.92 -7.88 -20.29
CA MET A 182 -3.98 -9.35 -20.35
C MET A 182 -3.51 -9.89 -21.70
N ALA A 183 -3.84 -9.20 -22.79
CA ALA A 183 -3.38 -9.58 -24.12
C ALA A 183 -1.85 -9.45 -24.24
N SER A 184 -1.24 -8.39 -23.68
CA SER A 184 0.23 -8.24 -23.69
C SER A 184 0.93 -9.38 -22.93
N LYS A 185 0.36 -9.82 -21.79
CA LYS A 185 0.86 -10.97 -21.04
C LYS A 185 0.76 -12.30 -21.79
N THR A 186 -0.22 -12.42 -22.67
CA THR A 186 -0.46 -13.65 -23.47
C THR A 186 0.39 -13.67 -24.75
N PHE A 187 0.65 -12.50 -25.35
CA PHE A 187 1.36 -12.36 -26.62
C PHE A 187 2.63 -11.52 -26.42
N PRO A 188 3.79 -12.15 -26.18
CA PRO A 188 5.04 -11.44 -25.89
C PRO A 188 5.46 -10.43 -26.96
N SER A 189 5.07 -10.61 -28.23
CA SER A 189 5.33 -9.66 -29.31
C SER A 189 4.63 -8.31 -29.15
N LEU A 190 3.65 -8.21 -28.25
CA LEU A 190 2.94 -6.97 -27.92
C LEU A 190 3.50 -6.30 -26.66
N ARG A 191 4.47 -6.90 -25.96
CA ARG A 191 5.02 -6.33 -24.74
C ARG A 191 5.93 -5.14 -25.04
N PRO A 192 5.71 -3.98 -24.40
CA PRO A 192 6.67 -2.89 -24.43
C PRO A 192 7.94 -3.30 -23.65
N GLU A 193 8.98 -2.48 -23.74
CA GLU A 193 10.10 -2.60 -22.82
C GLU A 193 9.61 -2.37 -21.37
N PRO A 194 10.09 -3.18 -20.40
CA PRO A 194 9.64 -3.07 -19.01
C PRO A 194 10.09 -1.72 -18.44
N LEU A 195 9.20 -1.07 -17.70
CA LEU A 195 9.49 0.19 -17.01
C LEU A 195 10.31 -0.05 -15.74
N LEU A 196 10.21 -1.26 -15.20
CA LEU A 196 10.83 -1.72 -13.97
C LEU A 196 11.13 -3.20 -14.14
N THR A 197 12.35 -3.61 -13.79
CA THR A 197 12.75 -5.01 -13.71
C THR A 197 13.45 -5.27 -12.37
N ASP A 198 12.90 -6.21 -11.60
CA ASP A 198 13.54 -6.79 -10.42
C ASP A 198 14.04 -8.19 -10.80
N ASN A 199 15.37 -8.35 -10.84
CA ASN A 199 16.01 -9.59 -11.26
C ASN A 199 16.09 -10.65 -10.15
N SER A 200 15.72 -10.31 -8.92
CA SER A 200 15.83 -11.21 -7.77
C SER A 200 14.61 -11.11 -6.86
N PRO A 201 13.39 -11.25 -7.40
CA PRO A 201 12.17 -11.04 -6.63
C PRO A 201 12.05 -12.08 -5.52
N LEU A 202 11.59 -11.66 -4.35
CA LEU A 202 11.40 -12.57 -3.21
C LEU A 202 10.12 -13.38 -3.36
N ILE A 203 10.20 -14.69 -3.10
CA ILE A 203 9.04 -15.60 -3.16
C ILE A 203 8.11 -15.44 -1.96
N ARG A 204 8.65 -15.03 -0.83
CA ARG A 204 7.92 -14.90 0.43
C ARG A 204 8.01 -13.50 0.95
N VAL A 205 6.95 -13.08 1.65
CA VAL A 205 6.95 -11.83 2.39
C VAL A 205 8.12 -11.87 3.39
N PRO A 206 9.04 -10.89 3.35
CA PRO A 206 10.15 -10.81 4.29
C PRO A 206 9.65 -10.66 5.73
N SER A 207 10.44 -11.11 6.71
CA SER A 207 10.08 -11.01 8.13
C SER A 207 10.19 -9.57 8.61
N LEU A 208 9.08 -8.97 9.01
CA LEU A 208 9.03 -7.55 9.39
C LEU A 208 9.05 -7.40 10.91
N PRO A 209 9.88 -6.51 11.49
CA PRO A 209 9.95 -6.30 12.94
C PRO A 209 8.63 -5.75 13.48
N PRO A 210 8.15 -6.09 14.69
CA PRO A 210 6.81 -5.70 15.16
C PRO A 210 6.52 -4.20 15.02
N ALA A 211 5.33 -3.84 14.51
CA ALA A 211 4.95 -2.43 14.38
C ALA A 211 4.88 -1.74 15.75
N PRO A 212 5.28 -0.46 15.86
CA PRO A 212 4.94 0.35 17.02
C PRO A 212 3.41 0.33 17.15
N MET A 213 2.91 -0.33 18.20
CA MET A 213 1.50 -0.27 18.53
C MET A 213 1.22 1.20 18.88
N ALA A 214 0.47 1.90 18.02
CA ALA A 214 -0.16 3.15 18.43
C ALA A 214 -0.87 2.84 19.77
N GLY A 215 -0.52 3.57 20.82
CA GLY A 215 -1.15 3.46 22.14
C GLY A 215 -2.61 3.89 22.08
N GLY A 216 -3.44 3.15 21.34
CA GLY A 216 -4.87 3.29 21.34
C GLY A 216 -5.38 2.66 22.62
N THR A 217 -5.79 3.51 23.57
CA THR A 217 -6.67 3.13 24.67
C THR A 217 -7.87 2.44 24.06
N SER A 218 -7.86 1.12 24.08
CA SER A 218 -8.95 0.30 23.62
C SER A 218 -10.16 0.63 24.50
N SER A 219 -11.07 1.42 23.93
CA SER A 219 -12.28 1.90 24.58
C SER A 219 -13.31 0.78 24.68
N HIS A 220 -12.91 -0.40 25.19
CA HIS A 220 -13.82 -1.49 25.52
C HIS A 220 -14.70 -1.15 26.72
N VAL A 221 -14.38 -0.08 27.48
CA VAL A 221 -15.14 0.36 28.66
C VAL A 221 -16.54 0.88 28.28
N LEU A 222 -16.74 1.39 27.06
CA LEU A 222 -18.03 1.97 26.63
C LEU A 222 -19.00 0.96 25.97
N VAL A 223 -18.52 -0.21 25.54
CA VAL A 223 -19.37 -1.21 24.86
C VAL A 223 -20.16 -2.08 25.86
N PHE A 224 -19.62 -2.30 27.06
CA PHE A 224 -20.29 -3.08 28.12
C PHE A 224 -21.59 -2.46 28.69
N PRO A 225 -21.70 -1.14 28.95
CA PRO A 225 -22.94 -0.59 29.48
C PRO A 225 -24.09 -0.55 28.46
N LEU A 226 -23.79 -0.43 27.15
CA LEU A 226 -24.81 -0.39 26.10
C LEU A 226 -25.49 -1.74 25.87
N SER A 227 -24.74 -2.84 25.91
CA SER A 227 -25.27 -4.19 25.73
C SER A 227 -26.12 -4.64 26.92
N LEU A 228 -25.74 -4.25 28.14
CA LEU A 228 -26.53 -4.52 29.35
C LEU A 228 -27.85 -3.73 29.35
N GLY A 229 -27.83 -2.48 28.89
CA GLY A 229 -29.04 -1.65 28.75
C GLY A 229 -30.05 -2.25 27.76
N LEU A 230 -29.58 -2.77 26.63
CA LEU A 230 -30.43 -3.43 25.63
C LEU A 230 -31.02 -4.76 26.16
N LEU A 231 -30.25 -5.54 26.92
CA LEU A 231 -30.74 -6.77 27.56
C LEU A 231 -31.81 -6.49 28.62
N LEU A 232 -31.64 -5.44 29.42
CA LEU A 232 -32.64 -5.01 30.41
C LEU A 232 -33.93 -4.51 29.75
N ALA A 233 -33.81 -3.74 28.66
CA ALA A 233 -34.98 -3.29 27.90
C ALA A 233 -35.76 -4.47 27.29
N ALA A 234 -35.06 -5.47 26.73
CA ALA A 234 -35.67 -6.69 26.19
C ALA A 234 -36.38 -7.51 27.29
N LEU A 235 -35.80 -7.59 28.49
CA LEU A 235 -36.41 -8.28 29.63
C LEU A 235 -37.70 -7.58 30.09
N ILE A 236 -37.69 -6.25 30.17
CA ILE A 236 -38.88 -5.47 30.55
C ILE A 236 -40.02 -5.66 29.54
N VAL A 237 -39.72 -5.71 28.24
CA VAL A 237 -40.73 -5.98 27.19
C VAL A 237 -41.28 -7.39 27.31
N MET A 238 -40.45 -8.40 27.56
CA MET A 238 -40.92 -9.78 27.73
C MET A 238 -41.77 -9.98 28.99
N VAL A 239 -41.39 -9.36 30.10
CA VAL A 239 -42.15 -9.46 31.35
C VAL A 239 -43.44 -8.65 31.25
N GLY A 240 -43.40 -7.42 30.73
CA GLY A 240 -44.58 -6.58 30.52
C GLY A 240 -45.56 -7.16 29.49
N GLY A 241 -45.05 -7.83 28.45
CA GLY A 241 -45.87 -8.55 27.47
C GLY A 241 -46.60 -9.76 28.07
N ARG A 242 -46.00 -10.45 29.04
CA ARG A 242 -46.62 -11.60 29.72
C ARG A 242 -47.76 -11.21 30.65
N PHE A 243 -47.68 -10.06 31.32
CA PHE A 243 -48.78 -9.55 32.16
C PHE A 243 -49.99 -9.08 31.35
N ARG A 244 -49.78 -8.53 30.15
CA ARG A 244 -50.87 -8.09 29.27
C ARG A 244 -51.67 -9.25 28.66
N VAL A 245 -51.04 -10.41 28.45
CA VAL A 245 -51.70 -11.60 27.91
C VAL A 245 -52.51 -12.34 28.97
N SER A 246 -52.13 -12.29 30.26
CA SER A 246 -52.90 -12.96 31.32
C SER A 246 -54.22 -12.27 31.66
N GLU A 247 -54.33 -10.95 31.49
CA GLU A 247 -55.60 -10.22 31.70
C GLU A 247 -56.64 -10.48 30.60
N GLN A 248 -56.23 -10.85 29.39
CA GLN A 248 -57.18 -11.17 28.30
C GLN A 248 -57.72 -12.60 28.39
N VAL A 249 -57.02 -13.54 29.04
CA VAL A 249 -57.49 -14.93 29.17
C VAL A 249 -58.50 -15.09 30.32
N THR A 250 -58.55 -14.20 31.30
CA THR A 250 -59.52 -14.26 32.41
C THR A 250 -60.86 -13.58 32.14
N SER A 251 -61.03 -12.86 31.03
CA SER A 251 -62.30 -12.21 30.65
C SER A 251 -63.14 -12.96 29.61
N GLY A 252 -62.69 -14.12 29.14
CA GLY A 252 -63.33 -14.93 28.08
C GLY A 252 -64.24 -16.07 28.56
N GLY A 253 -64.90 -15.94 29.71
CA GLY A 253 -65.76 -17.01 30.22
C GLY A 253 -66.79 -16.56 31.26
N THR A 254 -67.89 -15.97 30.82
CA THR A 254 -69.28 -16.38 31.15
C THR A 254 -70.30 -15.39 30.56
N ARG A 255 -71.32 -15.99 29.93
CA ARG A 255 -72.54 -15.43 29.30
C ARG A 255 -72.41 -14.93 27.88
#